data_AF-A0A7W8XV77-F1
#
_entry.id   AF-A0A7W8XV77-F1
#
_cell.length_a   1.000
_cell.length_b   1.000
_cell.length_c   1.000
_cell.angle_alpha   90.00
_cell.angle_beta   90.00
_cell.angle_gamma   90.00
#
_symmetry.space_group_name_H-M   'P 1'
#
loop_
_entity.id
_entity.type
_entity.pdbx_description
1 polymer ?
#
loop_
_entity_poly.entity_id
_entity_poly.type
_entity_poly.pdbx_seq_one_letter_code
_entity_poly.pdbx_strand_id
1 'polypeptide(L)'
;MTDLTNARNAEANQLYGAARGQATPVDISPVLDTIDQTLSPGVTRTASDPKSIRIVSDEGEFFVAEDNQIIVDWVNGGGMIADYVAPIVVPEMVSARQFKLQLLAAGLLDQVDGWVKTQDRSVQIAYEYSGSFVKSSPMMQEGFQAMGFTPQQIDDFFTGAAKL
;
A
#
# COMPACT_ATOMS: atom_id res chain seq x y z
N MET A 1 52.01 -20.86 13.43
CA MET A 1 50.53 -20.79 13.54
C MET A 1 49.88 -20.06 12.36
N THR A 2 50.66 -19.51 11.42
CA THR A 2 50.22 -18.74 10.25
C THR A 2 49.98 -19.59 8.98
N ASP A 3 50.65 -20.74 8.84
CA ASP A 3 50.53 -21.59 7.64
C ASP A 3 49.22 -22.38 7.55
N LEU A 4 48.68 -22.83 8.69
CA LEU A 4 47.42 -23.59 8.74
C LEU A 4 46.21 -22.72 8.38
N THR A 5 46.26 -21.42 8.66
CA THR A 5 45.20 -20.46 8.33
C THR A 5 45.16 -20.18 6.82
N ASN A 6 46.33 -20.04 6.20
CA ASN A 6 46.43 -19.81 4.76
C ASN A 6 46.01 -21.06 3.95
N ALA A 7 46.40 -22.26 4.41
CA ALA A 7 45.96 -23.51 3.82
C ALA A 7 44.43 -23.68 3.91
N ARG A 8 43.83 -23.39 5.07
CA ARG A 8 42.36 -23.44 5.24
C ARG A 8 41.62 -22.42 4.39
N ASN A 9 42.16 -21.22 4.22
CA ASN A 9 41.55 -20.20 3.36
C ASN A 9 41.61 -20.58 1.87
N ALA A 10 42.70 -21.21 1.43
CA ALA A 10 42.82 -21.70 0.07
C ALA A 10 41.85 -22.86 -0.21
N GLU A 11 41.74 -23.80 0.72
CA GLU A 11 40.82 -24.94 0.62
C GLU A 11 39.35 -24.48 0.65
N ALA A 12 39.02 -23.50 1.50
CA ALA A 12 37.70 -22.87 1.51
C ALA A 12 37.37 -22.20 0.18
N ASN A 13 38.29 -21.44 -0.42
CA ASN A 13 38.07 -20.80 -1.72
C ASN A 13 37.87 -21.81 -2.86
N GLN A 14 38.56 -22.95 -2.83
CA GLN A 14 38.34 -24.01 -3.80
C GLN A 14 36.97 -24.69 -3.63
N LEU A 15 36.55 -24.93 -2.38
CA LEU A 15 35.22 -25.46 -2.07
C LEU A 15 34.10 -24.48 -2.47
N TYR A 16 34.30 -23.17 -2.27
CA TYR A 16 33.38 -22.13 -2.72
C TYR A 16 33.26 -22.11 -4.26
N GLY A 17 34.37 -22.27 -4.99
CA GLY A 17 34.36 -22.36 -6.45
C GLY A 17 33.61 -23.58 -6.97
N ALA A 18 33.81 -24.74 -6.35
CA ALA A 18 33.11 -25.98 -6.69
C ALA A 18 31.59 -25.90 -6.38
N ALA A 19 31.22 -25.31 -5.24
CA ALA A 19 29.82 -25.08 -4.87
C ALA A 19 29.10 -24.16 -5.86
N ARG A 20 29.81 -23.17 -6.43
CA ARG A 20 29.27 -22.25 -7.44
C ARG A 20 29.02 -22.91 -8.80
N GLY A 21 29.81 -23.92 -9.15
CA GLY A 21 29.61 -24.72 -10.36
C GLY A 21 28.46 -25.74 -10.25
N GLN A 22 28.03 -26.06 -9.02
CA GLN A 22 26.92 -26.98 -8.73
C GLN A 22 25.62 -26.27 -8.31
N ALA A 23 25.69 -24.97 -8.01
CA ALA A 23 24.52 -24.17 -7.67
C ALA A 23 23.62 -24.00 -8.90
N THR A 24 22.40 -24.53 -8.83
CA THR A 24 21.35 -24.20 -9.79
C THR A 24 21.06 -22.69 -9.74
N PRO A 25 20.67 -22.05 -10.86
CA PRO A 25 20.27 -20.65 -10.86
C PRO A 25 19.32 -20.38 -9.70
N VAL A 26 19.70 -19.46 -8.81
CA VAL A 26 18.83 -19.02 -7.73
C VAL A 26 17.67 -18.30 -8.38
N ASP A 27 16.45 -18.75 -8.13
CA ASP A 27 15.25 -18.06 -8.57
C ASP A 27 15.15 -16.73 -7.82
N ILE A 28 15.62 -15.66 -8.47
CA ILE A 28 15.60 -14.30 -7.95
C ILE A 28 14.29 -13.57 -8.26
N SER A 29 13.33 -14.22 -8.94
CA SER A 29 12.01 -13.65 -9.25
C SER A 29 11.32 -13.05 -8.01
N PRO A 30 11.34 -13.67 -6.82
CA PRO A 30 10.72 -13.08 -5.62
C PRO A 30 11.37 -11.77 -5.17
N VAL A 31 12.68 -11.64 -5.40
CA VAL A 31 13.45 -10.44 -5.06
C VAL A 31 13.16 -9.34 -6.08
N LEU A 32 13.03 -9.69 -7.36
CA LEU A 32 12.65 -8.75 -8.42
C LEU A 32 11.21 -8.24 -8.23
N ASP A 33 10.26 -9.12 -7.88
CA ASP A 33 8.87 -8.73 -7.59
C ASP A 33 8.78 -7.79 -6.39
N THR A 34 9.59 -8.02 -5.35
CA THR A 34 9.64 -7.13 -4.18
C THR A 34 10.23 -5.77 -4.53
N ILE A 35 11.22 -5.72 -5.42
CA ILE A 35 11.83 -4.48 -5.91
C ILE A 35 10.83 -3.71 -6.79
N ASP A 36 10.12 -4.37 -7.69
CA ASP A 36 9.08 -3.73 -8.52
C ASP A 36 7.89 -3.21 -7.69
N GLN A 37 7.60 -3.80 -6.53
CA GLN A 37 6.55 -3.34 -5.60
C GLN A 37 6.98 -2.23 -4.64
N THR A 38 8.28 -2.08 -4.37
CA THR A 38 8.80 -1.07 -3.43
C THR A 38 9.28 0.20 -4.12
N LEU A 39 9.49 0.15 -5.44
CA LEU A 39 9.58 1.34 -6.28
C LEU A 39 8.15 1.85 -6.49
N SER A 40 7.92 3.17 -6.36
CA SER A 40 6.62 3.79 -6.60
C SER A 40 5.98 3.23 -7.88
N PRO A 41 4.65 3.00 -7.92
CA PRO A 41 3.99 2.48 -9.11
C PRO A 41 4.34 3.35 -10.32
N GLY A 42 5.12 2.80 -11.26
CA GLY A 42 5.58 3.51 -12.48
C GLY A 42 7.08 3.52 -12.75
N VAL A 43 7.94 2.92 -11.91
CA VAL A 43 9.40 2.92 -12.12
C VAL A 43 9.94 1.49 -12.32
N THR A 44 10.36 1.14 -13.54
CA THR A 44 11.06 -0.14 -13.81
C THR A 44 12.57 0.10 -13.90
N ARG A 45 13.34 -0.63 -13.08
CA ARG A 45 14.81 -0.62 -13.15
C ARG A 45 15.30 -1.79 -13.98
N THR A 46 16.08 -1.50 -15.03
CA THR A 46 16.83 -2.54 -15.75
C THR A 46 18.32 -2.25 -15.63
N ALA A 47 19.07 -3.12 -14.94
CA ALA A 47 20.53 -3.03 -14.91
C ALA A 47 21.09 -3.80 -16.10
N SER A 48 21.75 -3.11 -17.05
CA SER A 48 22.42 -3.76 -18.19
C SER A 48 23.94 -3.85 -18.02
N ASP A 49 24.54 -3.07 -17.11
CA ASP A 49 25.97 -3.06 -16.78
C ASP A 49 26.12 -2.79 -15.26
N PRO A 50 27.03 -3.47 -14.53
CA PRO A 50 27.29 -3.19 -13.11
C PRO A 50 27.65 -1.74 -12.75
N LYS A 51 28.01 -0.89 -13.73
CA LYS A 51 28.30 0.54 -13.50
C LYS A 51 27.19 1.50 -13.93
N SER A 52 26.13 1.02 -14.58
CA SER A 52 25.05 1.90 -15.04
C SER A 52 23.69 1.34 -14.72
N ILE A 53 22.83 2.18 -14.15
CA ILE A 53 21.43 1.82 -13.89
C ILE A 53 20.57 2.59 -14.90
N ARG A 54 19.76 1.83 -15.64
CA ARG A 54 18.76 2.37 -16.55
C ARG A 54 17.42 2.40 -15.82
N ILE A 55 16.83 3.59 -15.77
CA ILE A 55 15.49 3.80 -15.22
C ILE A 55 14.56 4.12 -16.38
N VAL A 56 13.47 3.37 -16.47
CA VAL A 56 12.40 3.60 -17.43
C VAL A 56 11.20 4.14 -16.65
N SER A 57 10.77 5.34 -17.01
CA SER A 57 9.45 5.86 -16.62
C SER A 57 8.37 5.27 -17.52
N ASP A 58 7.13 5.22 -17.03
CA ASP A 58 5.95 4.81 -17.82
C ASP A 58 5.68 5.72 -19.03
N GLU A 59 6.19 6.96 -18.99
CA GLU A 59 6.16 7.93 -20.09
C GLU A 59 7.25 7.67 -21.16
N GLY A 60 8.06 6.63 -20.98
CA GLY A 60 9.08 6.19 -21.95
C GLY A 60 10.38 7.01 -21.93
N GLU A 61 10.53 7.94 -20.98
CA GLU A 61 11.78 8.68 -20.81
C GLU A 61 12.85 7.82 -20.14
N PHE A 62 14.05 7.89 -20.70
CA PHE A 62 15.18 7.04 -20.37
C PHE A 62 16.27 7.85 -19.68
N PHE A 63 16.61 7.46 -18.45
CA PHE A 63 17.71 8.06 -17.71
C PHE A 63 18.79 7.00 -17.43
N VAL A 64 20.04 7.34 -17.77
CA VAL A 64 21.24 6.54 -17.47
C VAL A 64 22.10 7.34 -16.52
N ALA A 65 22.38 6.77 -15.35
CA ALA A 65 23.41 7.27 -14.44
C ALA A 65 24.67 6.39 -14.55
N GLU A 66 25.84 7.02 -14.63
CA GLU A 66 27.15 6.34 -14.75
C GLU A 66 27.80 6.00 -13.39
N ASP A 67 27.17 6.37 -12.28
CA ASP A 67 27.63 6.10 -10.91
C ASP A 67 26.46 5.93 -9.92
N ASN A 68 26.74 5.65 -8.65
CA ASN A 68 25.76 5.38 -7.59
C ASN A 68 24.98 6.64 -7.11
N GLN A 69 25.05 7.77 -7.85
CA GLN A 69 24.42 9.07 -7.56
C GLN A 69 23.13 9.32 -8.36
N ILE A 70 22.37 8.25 -8.60
CA ILE A 70 21.19 8.20 -9.49
C ILE A 70 20.14 9.27 -9.17
N ILE A 71 19.88 9.53 -7.89
CA ILE A 71 18.87 10.52 -7.44
C ILE A 71 19.35 11.95 -7.71
N VAL A 72 20.65 12.20 -7.54
CA VAL A 72 21.25 13.54 -7.72
C VAL A 72 21.31 13.90 -9.19
N ASP A 73 21.72 12.97 -10.05
CA ASP A 73 21.81 13.20 -11.49
C ASP A 73 20.42 13.39 -12.13
N TRP A 74 19.42 12.65 -11.64
CA TRP A 74 18.04 12.80 -12.11
C TRP A 74 17.43 14.16 -11.76
N VAL A 75 17.63 14.64 -10.53
CA VAL A 75 17.18 15.98 -10.13
C VAL A 75 17.92 17.09 -10.90
N ASN A 76 19.24 16.94 -11.08
CA ASN A 76 20.04 17.92 -11.84
C ASN A 76 19.72 17.95 -13.35
N GLY A 77 19.23 16.82 -13.90
CA GLY A 77 18.73 16.71 -15.27
C GLY A 77 17.32 17.27 -15.48
N GLY A 78 16.68 17.82 -14.44
CA GLY A 78 15.33 18.39 -14.50
C GLY A 78 14.21 17.46 -14.03
N GLY A 79 14.55 16.27 -13.50
CA GLY A 79 13.58 15.34 -12.91
C GLY A 79 13.03 15.87 -11.58
N MET A 80 11.71 15.86 -11.42
CA MET A 80 11.04 16.31 -10.21
C MET A 80 10.70 15.12 -9.31
N ILE A 81 11.30 15.02 -8.13
CA ILE A 81 10.84 14.07 -7.10
C ILE A 81 9.43 14.50 -6.70
N ALA A 82 8.42 13.72 -7.09
CA ALA A 82 7.07 13.92 -6.59
C ALA A 82 7.08 13.72 -5.07
N ASP A 83 6.53 14.67 -4.33
CA ASP A 83 6.36 14.51 -2.89
C ASP A 83 5.56 13.23 -2.62
N TYR A 84 6.05 12.42 -1.68
CA TYR A 84 5.32 11.24 -1.24
C TYR A 84 4.02 11.68 -0.57
N VAL A 85 2.89 11.42 -1.24
CA VAL A 85 1.56 11.54 -0.65
C VAL A 85 1.20 10.17 -0.07
N ALA A 86 1.16 10.09 1.26
CA ALA A 86 0.70 8.88 1.94
C ALA A 86 -0.73 8.54 1.46
N PRO A 87 -1.02 7.27 1.13
CA PRO A 87 -2.36 6.89 0.71
C PRO A 87 -3.36 7.18 1.84
N ILE A 88 -4.47 7.83 1.52
CA ILE A 88 -5.54 8.06 2.48
C ILE A 88 -6.19 6.70 2.77
N VAL A 89 -5.96 6.16 3.96
CA VAL A 89 -6.59 4.92 4.40
C VAL A 89 -7.97 5.25 4.96
N VAL A 90 -9.01 5.01 4.16
CA VAL A 90 -10.40 5.13 4.63
C VAL A 90 -10.72 3.93 5.54
N PRO A 91 -11.20 4.16 6.77
CA PRO A 91 -11.61 3.07 7.66
C PRO A 91 -12.74 2.24 7.05
N GLU A 92 -12.56 0.91 7.02
CA GLU A 92 -13.60 -0.01 6.53
C GLU A 92 -14.72 -0.23 7.56
N MET A 93 -14.44 0.00 8.84
CA MET A 93 -15.42 -0.10 9.91
C MET A 93 -15.17 0.94 10.99
N VAL A 94 -16.24 1.32 11.69
CA VAL A 94 -16.19 2.17 12.88
C VAL A 94 -17.06 1.58 13.98
N SER A 95 -16.77 1.90 15.24
CA SER A 95 -17.63 1.50 16.35
C SER A 95 -19.01 2.14 16.24
N ALA A 96 -20.02 1.52 16.84
CA ALA A 96 -21.38 2.06 16.86
C ALA A 96 -21.45 3.48 17.46
N ARG A 97 -20.63 3.75 18.48
CA ARG A 97 -20.51 5.08 19.08
C ARG A 97 -19.98 6.10 18.07
N GLN A 98 -18.86 5.80 17.42
CA GLN A 98 -18.26 6.67 16.40
C GLN A 98 -19.23 6.97 15.27
N PHE A 99 -19.92 5.94 14.77
CA PHE A 99 -20.93 6.07 13.73
C PHE A 99 -22.07 7.01 14.13
N LYS A 100 -22.71 6.75 15.28
CA LYS A 100 -23.85 7.55 15.76
C LYS A 100 -23.44 8.99 16.11
N LEU A 101 -22.23 9.20 16.64
CA LEU A 101 -21.71 10.55 16.89
C LEU A 101 -21.41 11.31 15.60
N GLN A 102 -20.92 10.64 14.55
CA GLN A 102 -20.74 11.27 13.25
C GLN A 102 -22.07 11.64 12.60
N LEU A 103 -23.10 10.78 12.71
CA LEU A 103 -24.47 11.11 12.29
C LEU A 103 -25.00 12.35 13.04
N LEU A 104 -24.76 12.43 14.35
CA LEU A 104 -25.13 13.58 15.16
C LEU A 104 -24.39 14.85 14.71
N ALA A 105 -23.08 14.76 14.50
CA ALA A 105 -22.26 15.88 14.04
C ALA A 105 -22.67 16.38 12.64
N ALA A 106 -23.14 15.46 11.78
CA ALA A 106 -23.67 15.78 10.46
C ALA A 106 -25.14 16.26 10.48
N GLY A 107 -25.82 16.24 11.63
CA GLY A 107 -27.25 16.57 11.73
C GLY A 107 -28.19 15.55 11.07
N LEU A 108 -27.72 14.32 10.85
CA LEU A 108 -28.43 13.26 10.12
C LEU A 108 -29.06 12.21 11.02
N LEU A 109 -28.71 12.20 12.32
CA LEU A 109 -29.12 11.11 13.23
C LEU A 109 -30.64 10.89 13.24
N ASP A 110 -31.45 11.94 13.37
CA ASP A 110 -32.90 11.82 13.39
C ASP A 110 -33.48 11.31 12.05
N GLN A 111 -32.87 11.71 10.93
CA GLN A 111 -33.25 11.25 9.60
C GLN A 111 -32.94 9.76 9.42
N VAL A 112 -31.77 9.31 9.88
CA VAL A 112 -31.37 7.89 9.85
C VAL A 112 -32.30 7.08 10.72
N ASP A 113 -32.57 7.52 11.95
CA ASP A 113 -33.45 6.82 12.88
C ASP A 113 -34.88 6.74 12.33
N GLY A 114 -35.36 7.79 11.65
CA GLY A 114 -36.62 7.79 10.93
C GLY A 114 -36.67 6.76 9.80
N TRP A 115 -35.62 6.69 8.98
CA TRP A 115 -35.52 5.74 7.88
C TRP A 115 -35.39 4.29 8.38
N VAL A 116 -34.59 4.03 9.42
CA VAL A 116 -34.42 2.67 9.99
C VAL A 116 -35.76 2.13 10.50
N LYS A 117 -36.63 2.98 11.05
CA LYS A 117 -37.98 2.58 11.52
C LYS A 117 -38.88 2.07 10.40
N THR A 118 -38.63 2.42 9.13
CA THR A 118 -39.40 1.91 7.99
C THR A 118 -38.85 0.59 7.44
N GLN A 119 -37.67 0.16 7.90
CA GLN A 119 -37.04 -1.08 7.45
C GLN A 119 -37.57 -2.30 8.20
N ASP A 120 -37.28 -3.48 7.67
CA ASP A 120 -37.62 -4.76 8.32
C ASP A 120 -37.01 -4.88 9.72
N ARG A 121 -37.64 -5.73 10.55
CA ARG A 121 -37.25 -5.88 11.96
C ARG A 121 -35.79 -6.33 12.15
N SER A 122 -35.25 -7.10 11.20
CA SER A 122 -33.84 -7.51 11.19
C SER A 122 -32.89 -6.31 11.08
N VAL A 123 -33.18 -5.36 10.18
CA VAL A 123 -32.39 -4.15 9.97
C VAL A 123 -32.45 -3.24 11.19
N GLN A 124 -33.64 -3.07 11.79
CA GLN A 124 -33.80 -2.32 13.03
C GLN A 124 -32.94 -2.90 14.17
N ILE A 125 -32.95 -4.23 14.34
CA ILE A 125 -32.15 -4.91 15.37
C ILE A 125 -30.65 -4.73 15.08
N ALA A 126 -30.22 -4.87 13.83
CA ALA A 126 -28.82 -4.68 13.45
C ALA A 126 -28.36 -3.23 13.74
N TYR A 127 -29.15 -2.23 13.39
CA TYR A 127 -28.81 -0.83 13.66
C TYR A 127 -28.77 -0.47 15.15
N GLU A 128 -29.65 -1.08 15.96
CA GLU A 128 -29.72 -0.82 17.40
C GLU A 128 -28.61 -1.52 18.18
N TYR A 129 -28.34 -2.79 17.86
CA TYR A 129 -27.50 -3.65 18.69
C TYR A 129 -26.13 -3.99 18.09
N SER A 130 -25.81 -3.52 16.87
CA SER A 130 -24.46 -3.75 16.33
C SER A 130 -23.41 -3.03 17.18
N GLY A 131 -22.27 -3.71 17.42
CA GLY A 131 -21.10 -3.09 18.05
C GLY A 131 -20.30 -2.22 17.08
N SER A 132 -20.44 -2.45 15.77
CA SER A 132 -19.67 -1.78 14.72
C SER A 132 -20.43 -1.71 13.41
N PHE A 133 -20.16 -0.69 12.60
CA PHE A 133 -20.71 -0.55 11.26
C PHE A 133 -19.60 -0.70 10.23
N VAL A 134 -19.82 -1.61 9.27
CA VAL A 134 -18.86 -1.92 8.19
C VAL A 134 -19.34 -1.23 6.91
N LYS A 135 -18.47 -0.44 6.28
CA LYS A 135 -18.77 0.39 5.11
C LYS A 135 -19.31 -0.42 3.95
N SER A 136 -18.70 -1.57 3.65
CA SER A 136 -19.13 -2.47 2.58
C SER A 136 -20.36 -3.34 2.90
N SER A 137 -20.92 -3.28 4.11
CA SER A 137 -22.06 -4.12 4.44
C SER A 137 -23.33 -3.69 3.67
N PRO A 138 -24.21 -4.64 3.27
CA PRO A 138 -25.41 -4.32 2.50
C PRO A 138 -26.31 -3.27 3.18
N MET A 139 -26.55 -3.42 4.49
CA MET A 139 -27.35 -2.47 5.27
C MET A 139 -26.80 -1.04 5.21
N MET A 140 -25.48 -0.90 5.23
CA MET A 140 -24.82 0.40 5.18
C MET A 140 -24.89 1.02 3.79
N GLN A 141 -24.64 0.23 2.75
CA GLN A 141 -24.76 0.68 1.37
C GLN A 141 -26.19 1.13 1.05
N GLU A 142 -27.19 0.34 1.45
CA GLU A 142 -28.61 0.66 1.28
C GLU A 142 -29.00 1.94 2.06
N GLY A 143 -28.54 2.08 3.31
CA GLY A 143 -28.82 3.25 4.14
C GLY A 143 -28.24 4.53 3.56
N PHE A 144 -26.98 4.51 3.13
CA PHE A 144 -26.35 5.69 2.50
C PHE A 144 -26.94 6.01 1.13
N GLN A 145 -27.27 4.99 0.33
CA GLN A 145 -27.93 5.19 -0.96
C GLN A 145 -29.32 5.83 -0.78
N ALA A 146 -30.10 5.38 0.20
CA ALA A 146 -31.42 5.95 0.51
C ALA A 146 -31.33 7.42 0.94
N MET A 147 -30.19 7.84 1.49
CA MET A 147 -29.92 9.23 1.88
C MET A 147 -29.25 10.05 0.78
N GLY A 148 -28.97 9.46 -0.39
CA GLY A 148 -28.38 10.16 -1.54
C GLY A 148 -26.88 10.43 -1.41
N PHE A 149 -26.17 9.68 -0.57
CA PHE A 149 -24.73 9.82 -0.43
C PHE A 149 -23.99 9.35 -1.68
N THR A 150 -22.97 10.11 -2.09
CA THR A 150 -21.97 9.67 -3.08
C THR A 150 -20.92 8.77 -2.42
N PRO A 151 -20.19 7.94 -3.18
CA PRO A 151 -19.10 7.13 -2.63
C PRO A 151 -18.06 7.95 -1.84
N GLN A 152 -17.70 9.13 -2.35
CA GLN A 152 -16.77 10.04 -1.67
C GLN A 152 -17.32 10.53 -0.32
N GLN A 153 -18.62 10.87 -0.25
CA GLN A 153 -19.23 11.30 1.00
C GLN A 153 -19.28 10.18 2.05
N ILE A 154 -19.42 8.92 1.62
CA ILE A 154 -19.33 7.76 2.51
C ILE A 154 -17.90 7.63 3.04
N ASP A 155 -16.89 7.76 2.18
CA ASP A 155 -15.49 7.69 2.60
C ASP A 155 -15.12 8.82 3.58
N ASP A 156 -15.57 10.05 3.31
CA ASP A 156 -15.40 11.19 4.19
C ASP A 156 -16.12 10.98 5.53
N PHE A 157 -17.32 10.39 5.50
CA PHE A 157 -18.08 10.06 6.70
C PHE A 157 -17.32 9.08 7.61
N PHE A 158 -16.83 7.96 7.07
CA PHE A 158 -16.07 6.97 7.85
C PHE A 158 -14.74 7.52 8.35
N THR A 159 -14.08 8.35 7.53
CA THR A 159 -12.83 9.03 7.92
C THR A 159 -13.05 10.04 9.05
N GLY A 160 -14.19 10.75 9.05
CA GLY A 160 -14.61 11.62 10.15
C GLY A 160 -14.96 10.83 11.41
N ALA A 161 -15.79 9.80 11.26
CA ALA A 161 -16.26 8.95 12.36
C ALA A 161 -15.11 8.28 13.12
N ALA A 162 -14.07 7.80 12.43
CA ALA A 162 -12.94 7.13 13.08
C ALA A 162 -12.11 8.03 14.01
N LYS A 163 -12.32 9.35 13.97
CA LYS A 163 -11.65 10.33 14.84
C LYS A 163 -12.40 10.62 16.15
N LEU A 164 -13.59 10.03 16.34
CA LEU A 164 -14.49 10.23 17.50
C LEU A 164 -14.37 9.09 18.54
#